data_AF-A0A957NI56-F1
#
_entry.id   AF-A0A957NI56-F1
#
_cell.length_a   1.000
_cell.length_b   1.000
_cell.length_c   1.000
_cell.angle_alpha   90.00
_cell.angle_beta   90.00
_cell.angle_gamma   90.00
#
_symmetry.space_group_name_H-M   'P 1'
#
loop_
_entity.id
_entity.type
_entity.pdbx_description
1 polymer ?
#
loop_
_entity_poly.entity_id
_entity_poly.type
_entity_poly.pdbx_seq_one_letter_code
_entity_poly.pdbx_strand_id
1 'polypeptide(L)'
;MFQLRSHQQQAVDAALDKPHGGVLTAVIPPGGGKTILALAVLDALYKAGRIDSALVLTPRLGLCSQFELDWKTVRTHFQPNALGAILHRENSAIDGLRAGGYVTSYQSLCADPVVHRRFARRRAKRLALVCDEAHYLGQKLHGAGDTTQAAKILSELDEYAAFKLVMTGTPYRSDENPIIFAQYDHNGKIAADVEISYADGVTQGFLCPFDAMLFDGKMQQTR
;
A
#
# COMPACT_ATOMS: atom_id res chain seq x y z
N MET A 1 -3.33 -19.04 16.68
CA MET A 1 -3.13 -19.53 15.31
C MET A 1 -3.21 -18.32 14.40
N PHE A 2 -2.21 -18.07 13.54
CA PHE A 2 -2.28 -16.93 12.61
C PHE A 2 -3.33 -17.25 11.56
N GLN A 3 -4.40 -16.46 11.51
CA GLN A 3 -5.50 -16.62 10.58
C GLN A 3 -5.86 -15.27 9.98
N LEU A 4 -6.00 -15.25 8.66
CA LEU A 4 -6.41 -14.06 7.94
C LEU A 4 -7.88 -13.77 8.20
N ARG A 5 -8.21 -12.48 8.32
CA ARG A 5 -9.61 -12.02 8.34
C ARG A 5 -10.22 -12.18 6.95
N SER A 6 -11.55 -12.15 6.87
CA SER A 6 -12.30 -12.33 5.62
C SER A 6 -11.82 -11.40 4.51
N HIS A 7 -11.69 -10.09 4.77
CA HIS A 7 -11.21 -9.12 3.78
C HIS A 7 -9.75 -9.33 3.38
N GLN A 8 -8.92 -9.85 4.28
CA GLN A 8 -7.52 -10.17 3.98
C GLN A 8 -7.42 -11.38 3.05
N GLN A 9 -8.27 -12.39 3.28
CA GLN A 9 -8.38 -13.55 2.39
C GLN A 9 -8.95 -13.15 1.02
N GLN A 10 -10.01 -12.34 1.00
CA GLN A 10 -10.58 -11.79 -0.24
C GLN A 10 -9.52 -11.05 -1.07
N ALA A 11 -8.62 -10.30 -0.43
CA ALA A 11 -7.55 -9.61 -1.13
C ALA A 11 -6.52 -10.58 -1.73
N VAL A 12 -6.22 -11.68 -1.05
CA VAL A 12 -5.34 -12.74 -1.59
C VAL A 12 -5.98 -13.36 -2.83
N ASP A 13 -7.25 -13.73 -2.74
CA ASP A 13 -7.98 -14.38 -3.84
C ASP A 13 -8.08 -13.43 -5.04
N ALA A 14 -8.50 -12.18 -4.81
CA ALA A 14 -8.56 -11.15 -5.85
C ALA A 14 -7.19 -10.87 -6.48
N ALA A 15 -6.10 -10.88 -5.71
CA ALA A 15 -4.75 -10.67 -6.25
C ALA A 15 -4.33 -11.80 -7.20
N LEU A 16 -4.68 -13.04 -6.87
CA LEU A 16 -4.35 -14.21 -7.70
C LEU A 16 -5.14 -14.20 -9.01
N ASP A 17 -6.38 -13.71 -9.00
CA ASP A 17 -7.24 -13.61 -10.19
C ASP A 17 -6.83 -12.49 -11.16
N LYS A 18 -6.11 -11.46 -10.70
CA LYS A 18 -5.64 -10.38 -11.58
C LYS A 18 -4.65 -10.90 -12.63
N PRO A 19 -4.62 -10.32 -13.84
CA PRO A 19 -3.58 -10.62 -14.83
C PRO A 19 -2.20 -10.09 -14.39
N HIS A 20 -1.15 -10.48 -15.11
CA HIS A 20 0.19 -9.90 -14.93
C HIS A 20 0.15 -8.39 -15.21
N GLY A 21 0.80 -7.59 -14.37
CA GLY A 21 0.72 -6.12 -14.39
C GLY A 21 -0.57 -5.56 -13.79
N GLY A 22 -1.46 -6.41 -13.26
CA GLY A 22 -2.72 -6.03 -12.67
C GLY A 22 -2.57 -5.16 -11.42
N VAL A 23 -3.66 -4.46 -11.09
CA VAL A 23 -3.78 -3.61 -9.91
C VAL A 23 -4.86 -4.21 -8.99
N LEU A 24 -4.53 -4.34 -7.71
CA LEU A 24 -5.49 -4.53 -6.63
C LEU A 24 -5.61 -3.24 -5.82
N THR A 25 -6.84 -2.74 -5.66
CA THR A 25 -7.16 -1.59 -4.82
C THR A 25 -7.88 -2.04 -3.56
N ALA A 26 -7.31 -1.75 -2.40
CA ALA A 26 -7.86 -2.10 -1.09
C ALA A 26 -8.18 -0.84 -0.26
N VAL A 27 -9.46 -0.69 0.12
CA VAL A 27 -9.93 0.42 0.98
C VAL A 27 -10.15 -0.13 2.38
N ILE A 28 -9.19 0.13 3.27
CA ILE A 28 -9.13 -0.49 4.59
C ILE A 28 -8.83 0.58 5.66
N PRO A 29 -9.69 0.74 6.69
CA PRO A 29 -9.53 1.76 7.70
C PRO A 29 -8.23 1.57 8.50
N PRO A 30 -7.73 2.63 9.15
CA PRO A 30 -6.67 2.51 10.14
C PRO A 30 -7.03 1.42 11.18
N GLY A 31 -6.06 0.57 11.52
CA GLY A 31 -6.29 -0.59 12.39
C GLY A 31 -6.91 -1.82 11.71
N GLY A 32 -7.43 -1.70 10.48
CA GLY A 32 -8.06 -2.80 9.73
C GLY A 32 -7.10 -3.88 9.22
N GLY A 33 -5.80 -3.76 9.51
CA GLY A 33 -4.79 -4.77 9.18
C GLY A 33 -4.26 -4.71 7.74
N LYS A 34 -4.07 -3.49 7.20
CA LYS A 34 -3.45 -3.24 5.88
C LYS A 34 -2.10 -3.93 5.70
N THR A 35 -1.22 -3.86 6.70
CA THR A 35 0.10 -4.49 6.62
C THR A 35 0.00 -6.00 6.43
N ILE A 36 -0.82 -6.68 7.25
CA ILE A 36 -1.03 -8.12 7.14
C ILE A 36 -1.67 -8.50 5.79
N LEU A 37 -2.62 -7.70 5.31
CA LEU A 37 -3.19 -7.86 3.97
C LEU A 37 -2.11 -7.81 2.88
N ALA A 38 -1.26 -6.78 2.90
CA ALA A 38 -0.18 -6.64 1.92
C ALA A 38 0.80 -7.82 1.96
N LEU A 39 1.23 -8.22 3.16
CA LEU A 39 2.15 -9.34 3.35
C LEU A 39 1.55 -10.66 2.86
N ALA A 40 0.27 -10.90 3.12
CA ALA A 40 -0.43 -12.10 2.63
C ALA A 40 -0.54 -12.11 1.10
N VAL A 41 -0.91 -10.98 0.49
CA VAL A 41 -0.97 -10.83 -0.98
C VAL A 41 0.39 -11.06 -1.62
N LEU A 42 1.44 -10.41 -1.11
CA LEU A 42 2.80 -10.57 -1.62
C LEU A 42 3.28 -12.02 -1.54
N ASP A 43 3.05 -12.68 -0.41
CA ASP A 43 3.45 -14.07 -0.21
C ASP A 43 2.69 -15.04 -1.13
N ALA A 44 1.39 -14.83 -1.31
CA ALA A 44 0.57 -15.62 -2.23
C ALA A 44 1.04 -15.47 -3.69
N LEU A 45 1.30 -14.25 -4.14
CA LEU A 45 1.83 -13.97 -5.48
C LEU A 45 3.23 -14.58 -5.68
N TYR A 46 4.07 -14.57 -4.63
CA TYR A 46 5.38 -15.20 -4.65
C TYR A 46 5.27 -16.72 -4.80
N LYS A 47 4.41 -17.36 -4.00
CA LYS A 47 4.15 -18.81 -4.07
C LYS A 47 3.55 -19.24 -5.42
N ALA A 48 2.74 -18.38 -6.03
CA ALA A 48 2.24 -18.56 -7.39
C ALA A 48 3.31 -18.29 -8.47
N GLY A 49 4.55 -17.94 -8.10
CA GLY A 49 5.67 -17.70 -9.01
C GLY A 49 5.59 -16.38 -9.80
N ARG A 50 4.63 -15.51 -9.48
CA ARG A 50 4.33 -14.27 -10.23
C ARG A 50 5.27 -13.13 -9.88
N ILE A 51 5.79 -13.13 -8.65
CA ILE A 51 6.78 -12.16 -8.18
C ILE A 51 7.95 -12.86 -7.50
N ASP A 52 9.10 -12.19 -7.39
CA ASP A 52 10.20 -12.58 -6.49
C ASP A 52 10.62 -11.44 -5.54
N SER A 53 10.14 -10.22 -5.79
CA SER A 53 10.58 -9.03 -5.10
C SER A 53 9.40 -8.11 -4.81
N ALA A 54 9.47 -7.37 -3.70
CA ALA A 54 8.52 -6.31 -3.37
C ALA A 54 9.24 -4.96 -3.15
N LEU A 55 8.65 -3.88 -3.66
CA LEU A 55 8.96 -2.51 -3.29
C LEU A 55 7.74 -1.93 -2.59
N VAL A 56 7.87 -1.70 -1.29
CA VAL A 56 6.81 -1.16 -0.44
C VAL A 56 7.09 0.31 -0.16
N LEU A 57 6.09 1.15 -0.37
CA LEU A 57 6.17 2.59 -0.15
C LEU A 57 5.16 3.01 0.90
N THR A 58 5.61 3.82 1.86
CA THR A 58 4.78 4.35 2.95
C THR A 58 5.02 5.85 3.10
N PRO A 59 4.13 6.61 3.77
CA PRO A 59 4.29 8.06 3.88
C PRO A 59 5.33 8.52 4.91
N ARG A 60 5.79 7.64 5.82
CA ARG A 60 6.69 8.01 6.93
C ARG A 60 7.64 6.87 7.28
N LEU A 61 8.86 7.21 7.71
CA LEU A 61 9.90 6.25 8.09
C LEU A 61 9.48 5.31 9.24
N GLY A 62 8.67 5.80 10.19
CA GLY A 62 8.13 4.96 11.27
C GLY A 62 7.28 3.80 10.75
N LEU A 63 6.49 4.01 9.69
CA LEU A 63 5.70 2.95 9.05
C LEU A 63 6.60 1.97 8.28
N CYS A 64 7.71 2.45 7.73
CA CYS A 64 8.69 1.56 7.09
C CYS A 64 9.28 0.57 8.10
N SER A 65 9.73 1.08 9.25
CA SER A 65 10.26 0.23 10.33
C SER A 65 9.20 -0.72 10.88
N GLN A 66 7.94 -0.26 11.03
CA GLN A 66 6.83 -1.11 11.47
C GLN A 66 6.55 -2.24 10.46
N PHE A 67 6.52 -1.94 9.17
CA PHE A 67 6.27 -2.93 8.12
C PHE A 67 7.34 -4.04 8.13
N GLU A 68 8.61 -3.68 8.26
CA GLU A 68 9.69 -4.67 8.40
C GLU A 68 9.52 -5.53 9.65
N LEU A 69 9.18 -4.92 10.79
CA LEU A 69 8.96 -5.63 12.06
C LEU A 69 7.77 -6.59 11.97
N ASP A 70 6.66 -6.15 11.38
CA ASP A 70 5.47 -6.97 11.17
C ASP A 70 5.82 -8.18 10.32
N TRP A 71 6.53 -7.98 9.20
CA TRP A 71 6.95 -9.11 8.36
C TRP A 71 7.85 -10.07 9.11
N LYS A 72 8.87 -9.58 9.83
CA LYS A 72 9.71 -10.44 10.68
C LYS A 72 8.89 -11.26 11.67
N THR A 73 7.85 -10.67 12.24
CA THR A 73 6.98 -11.29 13.25
C THR A 73 6.10 -12.38 12.63
N VAL A 74 5.47 -12.12 11.48
CA VAL A 74 4.47 -13.04 10.92
C VAL A 74 5.02 -13.99 9.84
N ARG A 75 6.21 -13.76 9.29
CA ARG A 75 6.78 -14.51 8.16
C ARG A 75 6.85 -16.02 8.39
N THR A 76 7.05 -16.47 9.63
CA THR A 76 7.09 -17.91 9.96
C THR A 76 5.76 -18.61 9.68
N HIS A 77 4.63 -17.90 9.78
CA HIS A 77 3.31 -18.42 9.47
C HIS A 77 3.07 -18.66 7.97
N PHE A 78 3.95 -18.15 7.11
CA PHE A 78 3.89 -18.31 5.67
C PHE A 78 4.79 -19.44 5.14
N GLN A 79 5.43 -20.23 6.01
CA GLN A 79 6.28 -21.36 5.64
C GLN A 79 5.48 -22.65 5.33
N PRO A 80 6.05 -23.61 4.58
CA PRO A 80 7.31 -23.53 3.85
C PRO A 80 7.19 -22.60 2.63
N ASN A 81 8.30 -21.97 2.24
CA ASN A 81 8.43 -21.11 1.04
C ASN A 81 7.80 -19.72 1.15
N ALA A 82 7.97 -19.03 2.27
CA ALA A 82 7.61 -17.62 2.34
C ALA A 82 8.53 -16.74 1.48
N LEU A 83 8.00 -15.63 0.97
CA LEU A 83 8.78 -14.57 0.31
C LEU A 83 10.01 -14.19 1.16
N GLY A 84 11.09 -13.76 0.51
CA GLY A 84 12.29 -13.27 1.20
C GLY A 84 11.98 -12.11 2.17
N ALA A 85 12.96 -11.75 2.99
CA ALA A 85 12.78 -10.61 3.89
C ALA A 85 12.50 -9.32 3.11
N ILE A 86 11.60 -8.49 3.63
CA ILE A 86 11.33 -7.13 3.18
C ILE A 86 11.89 -6.23 4.27
N LEU A 87 12.90 -5.44 3.92
CA LEU A 87 13.71 -4.72 4.90
C LEU A 87 13.55 -3.21 4.71
N HIS A 88 13.47 -2.42 5.78
CA HIS A 88 13.49 -0.97 5.67
C HIS A 88 14.87 -0.52 5.20
N ARG A 89 14.93 0.24 4.11
CA ARG A 89 16.19 0.70 3.52
C ARG A 89 16.16 2.18 3.17
N GLU A 90 17.23 2.85 3.55
CA GLU A 90 17.64 4.12 2.97
C GLU A 90 18.25 3.90 1.58
N ASN A 91 18.27 4.96 0.77
CA ASN A 91 18.64 4.89 -0.64
C ASN A 91 20.04 4.31 -0.88
N SER A 92 21.01 4.65 -0.03
CA SER A 92 22.40 4.17 -0.08
C SER A 92 22.52 2.65 0.07
N ALA A 93 21.53 1.99 0.68
CA ALA A 93 21.55 0.56 0.99
C ALA A 93 20.66 -0.30 0.06
N ILE A 94 20.08 0.30 -0.99
CA ILE A 94 19.22 -0.41 -1.96
C ILE A 94 20.06 -1.15 -3.02
N ASP A 95 21.23 -0.60 -3.35
CA ASP A 95 22.15 -1.25 -4.27
C ASP A 95 22.69 -2.55 -3.70
N GLY A 96 22.73 -3.58 -4.55
CA GLY A 96 23.18 -4.90 -4.11
C GLY A 96 22.23 -5.62 -3.14
N LEU A 97 21.04 -5.09 -2.84
CA LEU A 97 20.08 -5.75 -1.96
C LEU A 97 19.73 -7.17 -2.44
N ARG A 98 20.06 -8.17 -1.62
CA ARG A 98 19.79 -9.60 -1.86
C ARG A 98 18.52 -10.12 -1.18
N ALA A 99 17.73 -9.24 -0.58
CA ALA A 99 16.48 -9.59 0.11
C ALA A 99 15.33 -9.81 -0.88
N GLY A 100 14.18 -10.28 -0.37
CA GLY A 100 12.93 -10.42 -1.14
C GLY A 100 12.23 -9.09 -1.39
N GLY A 101 12.80 -7.98 -0.94
CA GLY A 101 12.26 -6.65 -1.17
C GLY A 101 12.76 -5.65 -0.16
N TYR A 102 12.27 -4.42 -0.28
CA TYR A 102 12.48 -3.40 0.73
C TYR A 102 11.25 -2.51 0.89
N VAL A 103 11.18 -1.86 2.04
CA VAL A 103 10.23 -0.81 2.34
C VAL A 103 10.97 0.51 2.48
N THR A 104 10.41 1.59 1.93
CA THR A 104 10.97 2.94 2.01
C THR A 104 9.86 3.98 2.00
N SER A 105 10.20 5.25 2.22
CA SER A 105 9.23 6.34 2.23
C SER A 105 9.01 6.94 0.85
N TYR A 106 7.86 7.58 0.61
CA TYR A 106 7.64 8.38 -0.60
C TYR A 106 8.67 9.51 -0.75
N GLN A 107 9.13 10.08 0.36
CA GLN A 107 10.16 11.12 0.36
C GLN A 107 11.52 10.54 -0.07
N SER A 108 11.88 9.36 0.42
CA SER A 108 13.08 8.63 0.01
C SER A 108 13.04 8.29 -1.48
N LEU A 109 11.87 7.85 -1.98
CA LEU A 109 11.64 7.62 -3.42
C LEU A 109 11.95 8.88 -4.25
N CYS A 110 11.45 10.03 -3.81
CA CYS A 110 11.69 11.31 -4.48
C CYS A 110 13.14 11.79 -4.38
N ALA A 111 13.83 11.47 -3.28
CA ALA A 111 15.19 11.91 -3.02
C ALA A 111 16.22 11.25 -3.95
N ASP A 112 16.03 9.97 -4.32
CA ASP A 112 16.88 9.30 -5.31
C ASP A 112 16.06 8.34 -6.21
N PRO A 113 15.34 8.86 -7.21
CA PRO A 113 14.53 8.01 -8.09
C PRO A 113 15.37 7.01 -8.89
N VAL A 114 16.66 7.30 -9.11
CA VAL A 114 17.56 6.51 -9.95
C VAL A 114 17.85 5.15 -9.30
N VAL A 115 18.11 5.13 -7.99
CA VAL A 115 18.38 3.86 -7.29
C VAL A 115 17.15 2.93 -7.31
N HIS A 116 15.94 3.47 -7.14
CA HIS A 116 14.70 2.71 -7.19
C HIS A 116 14.43 2.14 -8.59
N ARG A 117 14.65 2.93 -9.65
CA ARG A 117 14.56 2.44 -11.04
C ARG A 117 15.56 1.34 -11.33
N ARG A 118 16.82 1.50 -10.89
CA ARG A 118 17.84 0.46 -11.07
C ARG A 118 17.48 -0.83 -10.33
N PHE A 119 16.89 -0.73 -9.14
CA PHE A 119 16.33 -1.90 -8.46
C PHE A 119 15.20 -2.54 -9.27
N ALA A 120 14.21 -1.74 -9.69
CA ALA A 120 13.04 -2.25 -10.41
C ALA A 120 13.43 -2.92 -11.73
N ARG A 121 14.31 -2.30 -12.51
CA ARG A 121 14.84 -2.86 -13.76
C ARG A 121 15.56 -4.20 -13.56
N ARG A 122 16.30 -4.39 -12.47
CA ARG A 122 16.96 -5.67 -12.14
C ARG A 122 15.97 -6.79 -11.81
N ARG A 123 14.76 -6.44 -11.38
CA ARG A 123 13.68 -7.37 -10.98
C ARG A 123 12.52 -7.38 -11.99
N ALA A 124 12.78 -6.90 -13.21
CA ALA A 124 11.76 -6.61 -14.22
C ALA A 124 10.74 -7.76 -14.38
N LYS A 125 9.46 -7.39 -14.42
CA LYS A 125 8.30 -8.31 -14.58
C LYS A 125 8.13 -9.35 -13.46
N ARG A 126 8.87 -9.22 -12.35
CA ARG A 126 8.70 -10.02 -11.12
C ARG A 126 8.65 -9.16 -9.85
N LEU A 127 8.47 -7.84 -10.00
CA LEU A 127 8.35 -6.88 -8.92
C LEU A 127 6.89 -6.61 -8.55
N ALA A 128 6.53 -6.70 -7.28
CA ALA A 128 5.31 -6.09 -6.76
C ALA A 128 5.59 -4.66 -6.27
N LEU A 129 4.77 -3.71 -6.67
CA LEU A 129 4.73 -2.36 -6.10
C LEU A 129 3.60 -2.30 -5.07
N VAL A 130 3.90 -1.86 -3.85
CA VAL A 130 2.89 -1.66 -2.80
C VAL A 130 2.89 -0.19 -2.40
N CYS A 131 1.74 0.47 -2.55
CA CYS A 131 1.51 1.85 -2.16
C CYS A 131 0.62 1.87 -0.91
N ASP A 132 1.21 2.04 0.26
CA ASP A 132 0.47 2.20 1.51
C ASP A 132 0.12 3.67 1.76
N GLU A 133 -1.05 3.89 2.35
CA GLU A 133 -1.68 5.22 2.45
C GLU A 133 -1.64 5.98 1.12
N ALA A 134 -2.08 5.30 0.05
CA ALA A 134 -1.98 5.79 -1.32
C ALA A 134 -2.73 7.11 -1.58
N HIS A 135 -3.57 7.58 -0.66
CA HIS A 135 -4.15 8.93 -0.74
C HIS A 135 -3.11 10.05 -0.79
N TYR A 136 -1.84 9.81 -0.39
CA TYR A 136 -0.74 10.76 -0.62
C TYR A 136 -0.29 10.85 -2.09
N LEU A 137 -0.65 9.87 -2.93
CA LEU A 137 -0.17 9.73 -4.31
C LEU A 137 -1.17 10.26 -5.35
N GLY A 138 -1.29 11.59 -5.41
CA GLY A 138 -2.17 12.25 -6.37
C GLY A 138 -1.63 12.18 -7.79
N GLN A 139 -2.49 11.79 -8.72
CA GLN A 139 -2.26 11.85 -10.15
C GLN A 139 -3.23 12.86 -10.76
N LYS A 140 -2.69 13.92 -11.39
CA LYS A 140 -3.53 14.87 -12.11
C LYS A 140 -4.04 14.22 -13.39
N LEU A 141 -5.36 14.00 -13.47
CA LEU A 141 -6.04 13.59 -14.71
C LEU A 141 -6.85 14.75 -15.29
N HIS A 142 -7.72 15.38 -14.49
CA HIS A 142 -8.53 16.55 -14.87
C HIS A 142 -8.74 17.44 -13.62
N GLY A 143 -8.37 18.73 -13.66
CA GLY A 143 -8.59 19.67 -12.54
C GLY A 143 -7.38 20.56 -12.18
N ALA A 144 -7.49 21.22 -11.02
CA ALA A 144 -6.41 22.00 -10.39
C ALA A 144 -5.52 21.10 -9.49
N GLY A 145 -4.27 21.50 -9.27
CA GLY A 145 -3.27 20.69 -8.56
C GLY A 145 -2.27 20.02 -9.50
N ASP A 146 -1.25 19.37 -8.92
CA ASP A 146 -0.15 18.72 -9.64
C ASP A 146 -0.04 17.24 -9.28
N THR A 147 0.28 16.41 -10.27
CA THR A 147 0.71 15.02 -10.02
C THR A 147 1.88 15.07 -9.05
N THR A 148 1.77 14.37 -7.92
CA THR A 148 2.84 14.37 -6.92
C THR A 148 4.10 13.78 -7.51
N GLN A 149 5.27 14.26 -7.07
CA GLN A 149 6.55 13.77 -7.58
C GLN A 149 6.68 12.25 -7.41
N ALA A 150 6.22 11.72 -6.27
CA ALA A 150 6.19 10.28 -6.01
C ALA A 150 5.30 9.52 -7.02
N ALA A 151 4.12 10.07 -7.37
CA ALA A 151 3.25 9.47 -8.38
C ALA A 151 3.90 9.50 -9.79
N LYS A 152 4.60 10.58 -10.15
CA LYS A 152 5.36 10.63 -11.42
C LYS A 152 6.40 9.52 -11.48
N ILE A 153 7.21 9.38 -10.44
CA ILE A 153 8.26 8.36 -10.36
C ILE A 153 7.65 6.95 -10.37
N LEU A 154 6.56 6.72 -9.63
CA LEU A 154 5.85 5.45 -9.60
C LEU A 154 5.31 5.05 -10.98
N SER A 155 4.78 6.01 -11.74
CA SER A 155 4.32 5.77 -13.12
C SER A 155 5.46 5.22 -14.00
N GLU A 156 6.68 5.71 -13.79
CA GLU A 156 7.87 5.21 -14.51
C GLU A 156 8.33 3.84 -14.02
N LEU A 157 7.99 3.44 -12.78
CA LEU A 157 8.28 2.10 -12.27
C LEU A 157 7.28 1.05 -12.75
N ASP A 158 6.12 1.46 -13.26
CA ASP A 158 5.02 0.58 -13.66
C ASP A 158 5.44 -0.44 -14.72
N GLU A 159 6.29 -0.04 -15.67
CA GLU A 159 6.77 -0.94 -16.74
C GLU A 159 7.52 -2.18 -16.20
N TYR A 160 8.03 -2.12 -14.97
CA TYR A 160 8.73 -3.22 -14.32
C TYR A 160 7.84 -4.04 -13.39
N ALA A 161 6.64 -3.54 -13.07
CA ALA A 161 5.75 -4.12 -12.09
C ALA A 161 5.00 -5.33 -12.67
N ALA A 162 5.11 -6.46 -11.98
CA ALA A 162 4.28 -7.64 -12.20
C ALA A 162 2.91 -7.53 -11.53
N PHE A 163 2.82 -6.69 -10.50
CA PHE A 163 1.61 -6.48 -9.72
C PHE A 163 1.70 -5.14 -8.97
N LYS A 164 0.56 -4.47 -8.80
CA LYS A 164 0.43 -3.24 -8.00
C LYS A 164 -0.63 -3.43 -6.93
N LEU A 165 -0.29 -3.12 -5.69
CA LEU A 165 -1.21 -3.07 -4.56
C LEU A 165 -1.36 -1.63 -4.09
N VAL A 166 -2.57 -1.09 -4.19
CA VAL A 166 -2.92 0.26 -3.74
C VAL A 166 -3.76 0.15 -2.48
N MET A 167 -3.30 0.69 -1.36
CA MET A 167 -4.02 0.61 -0.08
C MET A 167 -4.26 2.00 0.49
N THR A 168 -5.48 2.27 0.95
CA THR A 168 -5.80 3.53 1.63
C THR A 168 -6.94 3.32 2.64
N GLY A 169 -6.93 4.05 3.75
CA GLY A 169 -8.10 4.15 4.63
C GLY A 169 -9.08 5.24 4.23
N THR A 170 -8.63 6.19 3.40
CA THR A 170 -9.43 7.33 2.93
C THR A 170 -9.38 7.33 1.41
N PRO A 171 -10.40 6.81 0.73
CA PRO A 171 -10.40 6.68 -0.74
C PRO A 171 -10.59 8.00 -1.49
N TYR A 172 -10.69 9.11 -0.76
CA TYR A 172 -10.88 10.45 -1.30
C TYR A 172 -9.67 11.32 -1.00
N ARG A 173 -9.33 12.19 -1.95
CA ARG A 173 -8.34 13.26 -1.77
C ARG A 173 -9.05 14.61 -1.73
N SER A 174 -8.52 15.53 -0.91
CA SER A 174 -9.08 16.88 -0.76
C SER A 174 -8.97 17.74 -2.03
N ASP A 175 -8.02 17.41 -2.92
CA ASP A 175 -7.80 18.09 -4.19
C ASP A 175 -8.51 17.42 -5.37
N GLU A 176 -9.38 16.44 -5.09
CA GLU A 176 -10.17 15.66 -6.06
C GLU A 176 -9.35 14.90 -7.13
N ASN A 177 -8.02 14.98 -7.09
CA ASN A 177 -7.17 14.23 -8.00
C ASN A 177 -7.24 12.73 -7.69
N PRO A 178 -7.29 11.86 -8.70
CA PRO A 178 -7.29 10.42 -8.49
C PRO A 178 -5.97 9.93 -7.89
N ILE A 179 -6.04 8.80 -7.18
CA ILE A 179 -4.90 8.07 -6.64
C ILE A 179 -4.26 7.28 -7.77
N ILE A 180 -2.93 7.35 -7.88
CA ILE A 180 -2.20 6.59 -8.89
C ILE A 180 -2.52 5.09 -8.82
N PHE A 181 -2.66 4.47 -9.99
CA PHE A 181 -3.02 3.06 -10.21
C PHE A 181 -4.42 2.64 -9.76
N ALA A 182 -5.10 3.41 -8.90
CA ALA A 182 -6.46 3.10 -8.50
C ALA A 182 -7.43 3.18 -9.70
N GLN A 183 -8.45 2.32 -9.69
CA GLN A 183 -9.52 2.35 -10.67
C GLN A 183 -10.72 3.12 -10.12
N TYR A 184 -11.49 3.70 -11.02
CA TYR A 184 -12.66 4.52 -10.68
C TYR A 184 -13.86 4.05 -11.51
N ASP A 185 -15.04 4.07 -10.91
CA ASP A 185 -16.29 3.79 -11.59
C ASP A 185 -16.76 5.00 -12.44
N HIS A 186 -17.89 4.85 -13.12
CA HIS A 186 -18.49 5.90 -13.94
C HIS A 186 -18.93 7.14 -13.15
N ASN A 187 -19.05 7.04 -11.82
CA ASN A 187 -19.41 8.12 -10.92
C ASN A 187 -18.17 8.80 -10.29
N GLY A 188 -16.97 8.40 -10.69
CA GLY A 188 -15.73 8.92 -10.10
C GLY A 188 -15.44 8.40 -8.69
N LYS A 189 -16.12 7.33 -8.24
CA LYS A 189 -15.81 6.66 -6.97
C LYS A 189 -14.73 5.61 -7.18
N ILE A 190 -13.89 5.40 -6.18
CA ILE A 190 -12.87 4.35 -6.26
C ILE A 190 -13.56 2.99 -6.44
N ALA A 191 -13.13 2.24 -7.44
CA ALA A 191 -13.54 0.86 -7.66
C ALA A 191 -12.59 -0.05 -6.90
N ALA A 192 -12.86 -0.26 -5.61
CA ALA A 192 -12.06 -1.12 -4.76
C ALA A 192 -12.32 -2.60 -5.07
N ASP A 193 -11.25 -3.39 -5.17
CA ASP A 193 -11.36 -4.86 -5.24
C ASP A 193 -11.73 -5.45 -3.87
N VAL A 194 -11.28 -4.79 -2.81
CA VAL A 194 -11.60 -5.13 -1.43
C VAL A 194 -11.85 -3.85 -0.65
N GLU A 195 -12.98 -3.79 0.04
CA GLU A 195 -13.35 -2.69 0.91
C GLU A 195 -13.89 -3.24 2.22
N ILE A 196 -13.50 -2.63 3.32
CA ILE A 196 -14.12 -2.85 4.62
C ILE A 196 -14.31 -1.51 5.28
N SER A 197 -15.52 -1.22 5.75
CA SER A 197 -15.77 0.05 6.42
C SER A 197 -15.28 0.00 7.88
N TYR A 198 -15.11 1.18 8.48
CA TYR A 198 -14.84 1.27 9.92
C TYR A 198 -15.98 0.65 10.73
N ALA A 199 -17.23 0.86 10.31
CA ALA A 199 -18.42 0.28 10.95
C ALA A 199 -18.37 -1.26 10.91
N ASP A 200 -18.03 -1.85 9.77
CA ASP A 200 -17.86 -3.30 9.64
C ASP A 200 -16.79 -3.81 10.61
N GLY A 201 -15.68 -3.08 10.75
CA GLY A 201 -14.62 -3.48 11.68
C GLY A 201 -14.98 -3.39 13.15
N VAL A 202 -15.85 -2.44 13.52
CA VAL A 202 -16.44 -2.36 14.86
C VAL A 202 -17.41 -3.52 15.07
N THR A 203 -18.30 -3.77 14.11
CA THR A 203 -19.26 -4.89 14.17
C THR A 203 -18.57 -6.25 14.26
N GLN A 204 -17.45 -6.42 13.56
CA GLN A 204 -16.64 -7.64 13.58
C GLN A 204 -15.65 -7.70 14.77
N GLY A 205 -15.63 -6.68 15.64
CA GLY A 205 -14.90 -6.68 16.90
C GLY A 205 -13.38 -6.53 16.79
N PHE A 206 -12.84 -6.10 15.64
CA PHE A 206 -11.41 -5.86 15.47
C PHE A 206 -11.03 -4.37 15.46
N LEU A 207 -12.02 -3.47 15.47
CA LEU A 207 -11.84 -2.04 15.71
C LEU A 207 -12.60 -1.64 16.96
N CYS A 208 -12.02 -0.75 17.76
CA CYS A 208 -12.70 -0.14 18.88
C CYS A 208 -13.60 1.00 18.38
N PRO A 209 -14.87 1.10 18.83
CA PRO A 209 -15.71 2.26 18.55
C PRO A 209 -15.06 3.54 19.11
N PHE A 210 -15.25 4.67 18.44
CA PHE A 210 -14.90 5.99 18.95
C PHE A 210 -16.13 6.89 19.02
N ASP A 211 -16.25 7.65 20.09
CA ASP A 211 -17.26 8.68 20.26
C ASP A 211 -16.63 10.05 20.03
N ALA A 212 -17.19 10.83 19.10
CA ALA A 212 -16.79 12.21 18.88
C ALA A 212 -17.91 13.15 19.32
N MET A 213 -17.67 13.94 20.36
CA MET A 213 -18.58 14.99 20.81
C MET A 213 -18.20 16.30 20.11
N LEU A 214 -19.12 16.83 19.29
CA LEU A 214 -18.96 18.14 18.68
C LEU A 214 -19.35 19.21 19.71
N PHE A 215 -18.38 20.01 20.13
CA PHE A 215 -18.64 21.21 20.93
C PHE A 215 -18.81 22.41 20.00
N ASP A 216 -19.92 23.12 20.13
CA ASP A 216 -20.20 24.35 19.41
C ASP A 216 -19.42 25.52 20.05
N GLY A 217 -18.17 25.70 19.62
CA GLY A 217 -17.31 26.78 20.12
C GLY A 217 -17.86 28.18 19.83
N LYS A 218 -18.79 28.68 20.64
CA LYS A 218 -19.08 30.12 20.74
C LYS A 218 -18.00 30.78 21.60
N MET A 219 -16.98 31.33 20.94
CA MET A 219 -16.04 32.26 21.57
C MET A 219 -16.78 33.55 21.94
N GLN A 220 -16.98 33.78 23.24
CA GLN A 220 -17.26 35.12 23.75
C GLN A 220 -15.95 35.74 24.20
N GLN A 221 -15.54 36.79 23.48
CA GLN A 221 -14.44 37.65 23.89
C GLN A 221 -14.99 38.62 24.95
N THR A 222 -14.65 38.40 26.21
CA THR A 222 -14.88 39.39 27.28
C THR A 222 -13.90 40.56 27.07
N ARG A 223 -14.44 41.78 27.01
CA ARG A 223 -13.67 43.04 27.01
C ARG A 223 -13.05 43.29 28.38
#